data_AF-A0A383W6C8-F1
#
_entry.id   AF-A0A383W6C8-F1
#
_cell.length_a   1.000
_cell.length_b   1.000
_cell.length_c   1.000
_cell.angle_alpha   90.00
_cell.angle_beta   90.00
_cell.angle_gamma   90.00
#
_symmetry.space_group_name_H-M   'P 1'
#
loop_
_entity.id
_entity.type
_entity.pdbx_description
1 polymer ?
#
loop_
_entity_poly.entity_id
_entity_poly.type
_entity_poly.pdbx_seq_one_letter_code
_entity_poly.pdbx_strand_id
1 'polypeptide(L)'
;MTAGSNSGTHFHVAAAGAASFPALQAAVGPWLPYAMAGAAACCTLLILLMALAPTAAITQRSARSNTPLVVLGVLYGAVLLASWSPDTLHLMMPGSLEEGLKGGFNPQFFPTLGSVMALFSRPFTAASFLLHVAAINLIAARSAYLDGLVSRVPTAHSILLSAVVGPLGLLCHQLTKGTYSLLAALTGKDLRPAARPVAEKSGSGTITIMPYE
;
A
#
# COMPACT_ATOMS: atom_id res chain seq x y z
N MET A 1 35.58 -61.19 -15.87
CA MET A 1 35.44 -59.84 -16.47
C MET A 1 34.13 -59.25 -15.95
N THR A 2 34.16 -58.63 -14.77
CA THR A 2 34.31 -57.17 -14.54
C THR A 2 33.04 -56.42 -15.00
N ALA A 3 32.09 -56.18 -14.11
CA ALA A 3 32.02 -55.06 -13.15
C ALA A 3 31.53 -53.76 -13.82
N GLY A 4 30.48 -53.15 -13.25
CA GLY A 4 29.99 -51.84 -13.69
C GLY A 4 28.63 -51.45 -13.14
N SER A 5 28.50 -51.39 -11.82
CA SER A 5 27.45 -50.65 -11.12
C SER A 5 27.41 -49.21 -11.64
N ASN A 6 26.23 -48.70 -12.01
CA ASN A 6 25.96 -47.26 -12.02
C ASN A 6 24.62 -47.00 -11.37
N SER A 7 24.68 -46.94 -10.03
CA SER A 7 23.79 -46.20 -9.16
C SER A 7 23.70 -44.74 -9.61
N GLY A 8 22.75 -44.44 -10.48
CA GLY A 8 22.26 -43.10 -10.71
C GLY A 8 21.42 -42.69 -9.51
N THR A 9 22.06 -42.06 -8.52
CA THR A 9 21.39 -41.31 -7.47
C THR A 9 20.49 -40.27 -8.13
N HIS A 10 19.20 -40.58 -8.22
CA HIS A 10 18.18 -39.55 -8.39
C HIS A 10 18.34 -38.59 -7.22
N PHE A 11 18.90 -37.42 -7.50
CA PHE A 11 18.84 -36.30 -6.59
C PHE A 11 17.37 -36.06 -6.28
N HIS A 12 16.94 -36.50 -5.12
CA HIS A 12 15.80 -35.91 -4.44
C HIS A 12 16.20 -34.47 -4.16
N VAL A 13 16.04 -33.60 -5.15
CA VAL A 13 15.87 -32.17 -4.88
C VAL A 13 14.67 -32.15 -3.96
N ALA A 14 14.92 -31.91 -2.67
CA ALA A 14 13.88 -31.66 -1.70
C ALA A 14 13.03 -30.55 -2.31
N ALA A 15 11.86 -30.91 -2.83
CA ALA A 15 10.80 -29.98 -3.07
C ALA A 15 10.60 -29.32 -1.72
N ALA A 16 11.13 -28.12 -1.53
CA ALA A 16 10.82 -27.28 -0.40
C ALA A 16 9.30 -27.27 -0.41
N GLY A 17 8.69 -27.98 0.54
CA GLY A 17 7.26 -28.23 0.57
C GLY A 17 6.61 -26.87 0.54
N ALA A 18 6.09 -26.49 -0.61
CA ALA A 18 5.46 -25.21 -0.79
C ALA A 18 4.18 -25.30 0.03
N ALA A 19 4.25 -24.79 1.26
CA ALA A 19 3.20 -24.89 2.23
C ALA A 19 1.95 -24.23 1.65
N SER A 20 1.00 -25.04 1.21
CA SER A 20 -0.37 -24.60 1.06
C SER A 20 -0.99 -24.57 2.45
N PHE A 21 -1.78 -23.54 2.74
CA PHE A 21 -2.49 -23.42 4.01
C PHE A 21 -4.00 -23.63 3.78
N PRO A 22 -4.45 -24.85 3.39
CA PRO A 22 -5.84 -25.11 3.06
C PRO A 22 -6.77 -24.89 4.25
N ALA A 23 -6.32 -25.17 5.48
CA ALA A 23 -7.06 -24.87 6.70
C ALA A 23 -7.28 -23.35 6.88
N LEU A 24 -6.28 -22.53 6.56
CA LEU A 24 -6.38 -21.06 6.62
C LEU A 24 -7.30 -20.53 5.52
N GLN A 25 -7.20 -21.07 4.30
CA GLN A 25 -8.11 -20.72 3.20
C GLN A 25 -9.56 -21.06 3.55
N ALA A 26 -9.81 -22.23 4.14
CA ALA A 26 -11.15 -22.63 4.59
C ALA A 26 -11.68 -21.72 5.71
N ALA A 27 -10.80 -21.30 6.64
CA ALA A 27 -11.18 -20.40 7.71
C ALA A 27 -11.46 -18.96 7.23
N VAL A 28 -10.65 -18.43 6.31
CA VAL A 28 -10.74 -17.04 5.83
C VAL A 28 -11.73 -16.87 4.68
N GLY A 29 -11.92 -17.89 3.84
CA GLY A 29 -12.72 -17.86 2.63
C GLY A 29 -14.14 -17.28 2.81
N PRO A 30 -14.92 -17.74 3.80
CA PRO A 30 -16.27 -17.20 4.04
C PRO A 30 -16.29 -15.71 4.38
N TRP A 31 -15.23 -15.20 5.00
CA TRP A 31 -15.14 -13.81 5.47
C TRP A 31 -14.49 -12.87 4.46
N LEU A 32 -13.79 -13.41 3.46
CA LEU A 32 -13.02 -12.64 2.48
C LEU A 32 -13.82 -11.49 1.82
N PRO A 33 -15.05 -11.68 1.29
CA PRO A 33 -15.78 -10.58 0.66
C PRO A 33 -16.14 -9.48 1.66
N TYR A 34 -16.52 -9.83 2.89
CA TYR A 34 -16.87 -8.87 3.94
C TYR A 34 -15.63 -8.11 4.43
N ALA A 35 -14.50 -8.80 4.58
CA ALA A 35 -13.24 -8.18 4.95
C ALA A 35 -12.77 -7.19 3.88
N MET A 36 -12.91 -7.54 2.60
CA MET A 36 -12.58 -6.64 1.50
C MET A 36 -13.50 -5.42 1.45
N ALA A 37 -14.82 -5.62 1.58
CA ALA A 37 -15.78 -4.52 1.60
C ALA A 37 -15.55 -3.59 2.80
N GLY A 38 -15.30 -4.15 3.99
CA GLY A 38 -14.99 -3.40 5.20
C GLY A 38 -13.69 -2.60 5.07
N ALA A 39 -12.63 -3.21 4.53
CA ALA A 39 -11.37 -2.51 4.28
C ALA A 39 -11.54 -1.37 3.28
N ALA A 40 -12.24 -1.60 2.17
CA ALA A 40 -12.50 -0.58 1.16
C ALA A 40 -13.33 0.59 1.72
N ALA A 41 -14.42 0.30 2.45
CA ALA A 41 -15.26 1.31 3.07
C ALA A 41 -14.49 2.13 4.12
N CYS A 42 -13.71 1.47 4.98
CA CYS A 42 -12.89 2.14 6.00
C CYS A 42 -11.82 3.04 5.37
N CYS A 43 -11.07 2.53 4.38
CA CYS A 43 -10.06 3.33 3.69
C CYS A 43 -10.68 4.53 2.98
N THR A 44 -11.79 4.33 2.28
CA THR A 44 -12.49 5.41 1.57
C THR A 44 -13.01 6.46 2.54
N LEU A 45 -13.64 6.04 3.64
CA LEU A 45 -14.13 6.95 4.67
C LEU A 45 -12.98 7.79 5.27
N LEU A 46 -11.85 7.16 5.62
CA LEU A 46 -10.69 7.87 6.16
C LEU A 46 -10.12 8.87 5.15
N ILE A 47 -10.03 8.49 3.88
CA ILE A 47 -9.57 9.36 2.80
C ILE A 47 -10.52 10.55 2.61
N LEU A 48 -11.83 10.31 2.56
CA LEU A 48 -12.83 11.38 2.43
C LEU A 48 -12.81 12.32 3.63
N LEU A 49 -12.65 11.79 4.85
CA LEU A 49 -12.46 12.62 6.04
C LEU A 49 -11.22 13.49 5.93
N MET A 50 -10.09 12.96 5.46
CA MET A 50 -8.86 13.73 5.26
C MET A 50 -8.99 14.78 4.15
N ALA A 51 -9.76 14.51 3.09
CA ALA A 51 -9.93 15.42 1.96
C ALA A 51 -10.99 16.50 2.21
N LEU A 52 -12.13 16.15 2.81
CA LEU A 52 -13.31 17.02 2.94
C LEU A 52 -13.46 17.65 4.32
N ALA A 53 -12.96 16.99 5.37
CA ALA A 53 -13.03 17.49 6.75
C ALA A 53 -11.65 17.45 7.43
N PRO A 54 -10.61 18.08 6.85
CA PRO A 54 -9.23 17.99 7.32
C PRO A 54 -8.99 18.51 8.74
N THR A 55 -9.82 19.43 9.25
CA THR A 55 -9.71 20.01 10.59
C THR A 55 -10.55 19.30 11.65
N ALA A 56 -11.44 18.39 11.26
CA ALA A 56 -12.27 17.69 12.24
C ALA A 56 -11.41 16.87 13.21
N ALA A 57 -11.74 16.94 14.50
CA ALA A 57 -10.99 16.24 15.54
C ALA A 57 -10.90 14.72 15.28
N ILE A 58 -11.96 14.14 14.71
CA ILE A 58 -11.99 12.72 14.33
C ILE A 58 -11.00 12.41 13.19
N THR A 59 -10.87 13.30 12.20
CA THR A 59 -9.93 13.17 11.09
C THR A 59 -8.50 13.21 11.61
N GLN A 60 -8.15 14.23 12.40
CA GLN A 60 -6.80 14.37 12.95
C GLN A 60 -6.43 13.21 13.87
N ARG A 61 -7.36 12.77 14.73
CA ARG A 61 -7.15 11.61 15.62
C ARG A 61 -6.93 10.34 14.82
N SER A 62 -7.76 10.10 13.80
CA SER A 62 -7.66 8.90 12.95
C SER A 62 -6.39 8.91 12.10
N ALA A 63 -6.05 10.05 11.50
CA ALA A 63 -4.87 10.22 10.67
C ALA A 63 -3.56 10.13 11.47
N ARG A 64 -3.54 10.55 12.75
CA ARG A 64 -2.36 10.38 13.61
C ARG A 64 -2.24 8.96 14.15
N SER A 65 -3.36 8.25 14.31
CA SER A 65 -3.36 6.86 14.75
C SER A 65 -2.74 5.92 13.71
N ASN A 66 -1.99 4.93 14.20
CA ASN A 66 -1.50 3.83 13.37
C ASN A 66 -2.48 2.64 13.35
N THR A 67 -3.55 2.67 14.16
CA THR A 67 -4.50 1.55 14.29
C THR A 67 -5.09 1.11 12.95
N PRO A 68 -5.58 2.01 12.06
CA PRO A 68 -6.14 1.58 10.77
C PRO A 68 -5.12 0.84 9.90
N LEU A 69 -3.86 1.30 9.91
CA LEU A 69 -2.76 0.69 9.15
C LEU A 69 -2.36 -0.67 9.72
N VAL A 70 -2.32 -0.81 11.04
CA VAL A 70 -2.01 -2.09 11.70
C VAL A 70 -3.10 -3.12 11.41
N VAL A 71 -4.37 -2.74 11.55
CA VAL A 71 -5.51 -3.64 11.23
C VAL A 71 -5.46 -4.09 9.77
N LEU A 72 -5.21 -3.15 8.85
CA LEU A 72 -5.09 -3.46 7.43
C LEU A 72 -3.88 -4.34 7.12
N GLY A 73 -2.75 -4.11 7.81
CA GLY A 73 -1.54 -4.93 7.69
C GLY A 73 -1.72 -6.36 8.19
N VAL A 74 -2.42 -6.54 9.31
CA VAL A 74 -2.78 -7.88 9.83
C VAL A 74 -3.73 -8.59 8.86
N LEU A 75 -4.76 -7.89 8.36
CA LEU A 75 -5.69 -8.43 7.38
C LEU A 75 -4.97 -8.84 6.09
N TYR A 76 -4.11 -7.96 5.56
CA TYR A 76 -3.26 -8.25 4.41
C TYR A 76 -2.39 -9.47 4.64
N GLY A 77 -1.68 -9.56 5.78
CA GLY A 77 -0.83 -10.69 6.11
C GLY A 77 -1.59 -12.01 6.16
N ALA A 78 -2.77 -12.02 6.77
CA ALA A 78 -3.61 -13.22 6.83
C ALA A 78 -4.06 -13.68 5.43
N VAL A 79 -4.53 -12.76 4.58
CA VAL A 79 -4.98 -13.08 3.22
C VAL A 79 -3.80 -13.46 2.31
N LEU A 80 -2.64 -12.81 2.49
CA LEU A 80 -1.41 -13.14 1.78
C LEU A 80 -0.98 -14.56 2.13
N LEU A 81 -0.89 -14.92 3.41
CA LEU A 81 -0.57 -16.29 3.83
C LEU A 81 -1.57 -17.30 3.28
N ALA A 82 -2.87 -16.97 3.28
CA ALA A 82 -3.90 -17.80 2.68
C ALA A 82 -3.75 -17.93 1.15
N SER A 83 -3.13 -16.96 0.46
CA SER A 83 -2.94 -16.99 -1.00
C SER A 83 -1.87 -17.98 -1.47
N TRP A 84 -0.95 -18.40 -0.58
CA TRP A 84 0.13 -19.31 -0.92
C TRP A 84 -0.39 -20.68 -1.35
N SER A 85 0.16 -21.16 -2.47
CA SER A 85 -0.06 -22.51 -2.97
C SER A 85 1.23 -23.07 -3.59
N PRO A 86 1.25 -24.37 -3.92
CA PRO A 86 2.48 -25.03 -4.32
C PRO A 86 3.07 -24.49 -5.64
N ASP A 87 2.19 -24.00 -6.51
CA ASP A 87 2.50 -23.40 -7.81
C ASP A 87 2.83 -21.90 -7.74
N THR A 88 2.60 -21.20 -6.62
CA THR A 88 2.81 -19.74 -6.52
C THR A 88 4.24 -19.34 -6.86
N LEU A 89 5.25 -20.03 -6.30
CA LEU A 89 6.66 -19.71 -6.55
C LEU A 89 7.06 -20.03 -7.99
N HIS A 90 6.53 -21.10 -8.56
CA HIS A 90 6.78 -21.48 -9.95
C HIS A 90 6.17 -20.45 -10.93
N LEU A 91 5.00 -19.90 -10.62
CA LEU A 91 4.38 -18.84 -11.43
C LEU A 91 5.10 -17.49 -11.27
N MET A 92 5.62 -17.18 -10.08
CA MET A 92 6.34 -15.92 -9.83
C MET A 92 7.78 -15.94 -10.35
N MET A 93 8.43 -17.11 -10.32
CA MET A 93 9.83 -17.31 -10.70
C MET A 93 9.95 -18.60 -11.53
N PRO A 94 9.56 -18.57 -12.81
CA PRO A 94 9.49 -19.77 -13.65
C PRO A 94 10.86 -20.34 -14.04
N GLY A 95 11.96 -19.60 -13.85
CA GLY A 95 13.31 -20.04 -14.22
C GLY A 95 14.37 -19.79 -13.15
N SER A 96 15.56 -20.37 -13.35
CA SER A 96 16.70 -20.19 -12.46
C SER A 96 17.45 -18.88 -12.76
N LEU A 97 17.92 -18.21 -11.70
CA LEU A 97 18.77 -17.02 -11.83
C LEU A 97 20.04 -17.33 -12.64
N GLU A 98 20.57 -18.55 -12.49
CA GLU A 98 21.81 -18.99 -13.13
C GLU A 98 21.66 -19.19 -14.66
N GLU A 99 20.52 -19.72 -15.13
CA GLU A 99 20.25 -19.85 -16.56
C GLU A 99 19.92 -18.50 -17.21
N GLY A 100 19.28 -17.59 -16.46
CA GLY A 100 18.95 -16.24 -16.92
C GLY A 100 20.17 -15.35 -17.19
N LEU A 101 21.32 -15.62 -16.57
CA LEU A 101 22.57 -14.85 -16.77
C LEU A 101 23.54 -15.47 -17.79
N LYS A 102 23.35 -16.73 -18.21
CA LYS A 102 24.30 -17.45 -19.08
C LYS A 102 24.24 -17.07 -20.56
N GLY A 103 23.20 -16.35 -21.00
CA GLY A 103 22.94 -16.09 -22.44
C GLY A 103 22.62 -14.64 -22.82
N GLY A 104 22.94 -13.65 -21.98
CA GLY A 104 22.52 -12.25 -22.13
C GLY A 104 21.37 -11.87 -21.21
N PHE A 105 20.70 -10.72 -21.43
CA PHE A 105 19.55 -10.31 -20.61
C PHE A 105 18.29 -11.12 -21.01
N ASN A 106 18.23 -12.39 -20.61
CA ASN A 106 17.06 -13.25 -20.78
C ASN A 106 16.40 -13.48 -19.41
N PRO A 107 15.49 -12.59 -18.98
CA PRO A 107 14.93 -12.57 -17.63
C PRO A 107 13.98 -13.74 -17.36
N GLN A 108 14.48 -14.98 -17.33
CA GLN A 108 13.72 -16.18 -16.96
C GLN A 108 13.29 -16.17 -15.48
N PHE A 109 13.87 -15.27 -14.68
CA PHE A 109 13.48 -15.06 -13.28
C PHE A 109 12.25 -14.15 -13.12
N PHE A 110 11.85 -13.42 -14.17
CA PHE A 110 10.73 -12.50 -14.08
C PHE A 110 9.40 -13.20 -14.43
N PRO A 111 8.32 -12.90 -13.69
CA PRO A 111 7.03 -13.48 -14.00
C PRO A 111 6.56 -13.01 -15.39
N THR A 112 6.16 -13.95 -16.23
CA THR A 112 5.55 -13.63 -17.52
C THR A 112 4.15 -13.07 -17.31
N LEU A 113 3.66 -12.24 -18.24
CA LEU A 113 2.31 -11.68 -18.15
C LEU A 113 1.24 -12.78 -17.98
N GLY A 114 1.38 -13.91 -18.67
CA GLY A 114 0.49 -15.07 -18.52
C GLY A 114 0.51 -15.66 -17.10
N SER A 115 1.69 -15.74 -16.47
CA SER A 115 1.82 -16.21 -15.09
C SER A 115 1.21 -15.23 -14.09
N VAL A 116 1.38 -13.93 -14.32
CA VAL A 116 0.71 -12.88 -13.53
C VAL A 116 -0.80 -12.99 -13.66
N MET A 117 -1.34 -13.12 -14.88
CA MET A 117 -2.77 -13.31 -15.11
C MET A 117 -3.31 -14.55 -14.40
N ALA A 118 -2.58 -15.68 -14.48
CA ALA A 118 -2.95 -16.90 -13.76
C ALA A 118 -2.99 -16.67 -12.25
N LEU A 119 -2.00 -15.98 -11.68
CA LEU A 119 -1.95 -15.69 -10.25
C LEU A 119 -3.09 -14.76 -9.81
N PHE A 120 -3.41 -13.74 -10.60
CA PHE A 120 -4.50 -12.79 -10.33
C PHE A 120 -5.91 -13.32 -10.61
N SER A 121 -6.05 -14.40 -11.37
CA SER A 121 -7.33 -15.10 -11.53
C SER A 121 -7.80 -15.74 -10.21
N ARG A 122 -6.90 -15.90 -9.24
CA ARG A 122 -7.18 -16.56 -7.96
C ARG A 122 -7.67 -15.53 -6.94
N PRO A 123 -8.80 -15.79 -6.25
CA PRO A 123 -9.46 -14.80 -5.41
C PRO A 123 -8.60 -14.33 -4.24
N PHE A 124 -7.88 -15.25 -3.57
CA PHE A 124 -7.01 -14.89 -2.45
C PHE A 124 -5.81 -14.03 -2.87
N THR A 125 -5.19 -14.34 -4.01
CA THR A 125 -4.09 -13.53 -4.53
C THR A 125 -4.58 -12.13 -4.92
N ALA A 126 -5.67 -12.04 -5.68
CA ALA A 126 -6.26 -10.76 -6.06
C ALA A 126 -6.66 -9.92 -4.84
N ALA A 127 -7.29 -10.53 -3.84
CA ALA A 127 -7.65 -9.87 -2.59
C ALA A 127 -6.41 -9.38 -1.82
N SER A 128 -5.36 -10.19 -1.72
CA SER A 128 -4.10 -9.78 -1.06
C SER A 128 -3.47 -8.57 -1.75
N PHE A 129 -3.49 -8.53 -3.08
CA PHE A 129 -2.97 -7.40 -3.84
C PHE A 129 -3.84 -6.14 -3.66
N LEU A 130 -5.16 -6.27 -3.68
CA LEU A 130 -6.05 -5.13 -3.44
C LEU A 130 -5.88 -4.56 -2.03
N LEU A 131 -5.71 -5.40 -1.01
CA LEU A 131 -5.38 -4.96 0.34
C LEU A 131 -4.02 -4.26 0.41
N HIS A 132 -3.01 -4.79 -0.28
CA HIS A 132 -1.70 -4.19 -0.38
C HIS A 132 -1.77 -2.78 -1.02
N VAL A 133 -2.48 -2.65 -2.14
CA VAL A 133 -2.69 -1.37 -2.83
C VAL A 133 -3.48 -0.40 -1.94
N ALA A 134 -4.55 -0.85 -1.29
CA ALA A 134 -5.33 -0.02 -0.38
C ALA A 134 -4.46 0.50 0.78
N ALA A 135 -3.57 -0.33 1.33
CA ALA A 135 -2.66 0.07 2.40
C ALA A 135 -1.68 1.13 1.93
N ILE A 136 -1.05 0.94 0.77
CA ILE A 136 -0.10 1.91 0.21
C ILE A 136 -0.81 3.23 -0.11
N ASN A 137 -1.99 3.18 -0.70
CA ASN A 137 -2.77 4.38 -1.04
C ASN A 137 -3.19 5.14 0.24
N LEU A 138 -3.59 4.44 1.29
CA LEU A 138 -3.93 5.06 2.58
C LEU A 138 -2.68 5.69 3.24
N ILE A 139 -1.52 5.02 3.18
CA ILE A 139 -0.25 5.58 3.68
C ILE A 139 0.14 6.83 2.89
N ALA A 140 0.03 6.81 1.57
CA ALA A 140 0.30 7.94 0.69
C ALA A 140 -0.61 9.13 1.02
N ALA A 141 -1.93 8.90 1.08
CA ALA A 141 -2.92 9.90 1.44
C ALA A 141 -2.67 10.49 2.83
N ARG A 142 -2.40 9.64 3.82
CA ARG A 142 -2.06 10.05 5.19
C ARG A 142 -0.79 10.90 5.23
N SER A 143 0.24 10.51 4.48
CA SER A 143 1.51 11.24 4.45
C SER A 143 1.35 12.61 3.83
N ALA A 144 0.64 12.71 2.70
CA ALA A 144 0.30 13.99 2.07
C ALA A 144 -0.54 14.86 3.00
N TYR A 145 -1.53 14.28 3.70
CA TYR A 145 -2.34 14.98 4.68
C TYR A 145 -1.50 15.56 5.83
N LEU A 146 -0.70 14.73 6.52
CA LEU A 146 0.11 15.16 7.66
C LEU A 146 1.17 16.19 7.26
N ASP A 147 1.82 16.02 6.11
CA ASP A 147 2.79 16.99 5.61
C ASP A 147 2.12 18.28 5.12
N GLY A 148 0.93 18.19 4.54
CA GLY A 148 0.12 19.35 4.16
C GLY A 148 -0.33 20.19 5.33
N LEU A 149 -0.71 19.54 6.44
CA LEU A 149 -1.01 20.20 7.69
C LEU A 149 0.16 21.11 8.12
N VAL A 150 1.39 20.60 8.10
CA VAL A 150 2.59 21.37 8.48
C VAL A 150 2.96 22.41 7.42
N SER A 151 2.90 22.04 6.14
CA SER A 151 3.37 22.86 5.02
C SER A 151 2.40 23.99 4.64
N ARG A 152 1.16 23.96 5.15
CA ARG A 152 0.07 24.89 4.80
C ARG A 152 -0.17 24.94 3.28
N VAL A 153 -0.35 23.78 2.66
CA VAL A 153 -0.70 23.67 1.23
C VAL A 153 -2.02 22.92 1.05
N PRO A 154 -2.88 23.27 0.08
CA PRO A 154 -4.08 22.50 -0.19
C PRO A 154 -3.71 21.04 -0.49
N THR A 155 -4.41 20.08 0.12
CA THR A 155 -4.09 18.65 -0.02
C THR A 155 -5.25 17.80 -0.52
N ALA A 156 -6.47 18.34 -0.62
CA ALA A 156 -7.64 17.57 -1.03
C ALA A 156 -7.43 16.86 -2.38
N HIS A 157 -6.89 17.55 -3.38
CA HIS A 157 -6.60 16.98 -4.70
C HIS A 157 -5.54 15.87 -4.64
N SER A 158 -4.47 16.06 -3.87
CA SER A 158 -3.41 15.05 -3.70
C SER A 158 -3.88 13.84 -2.90
N ILE A 159 -4.73 14.04 -1.89
CA ILE A 159 -5.34 12.98 -1.07
C ILE A 159 -6.30 12.14 -1.93
N LEU A 160 -7.20 12.79 -2.68
CA LEU A 160 -8.12 12.10 -3.58
C LEU A 160 -7.38 11.36 -4.70
N LEU A 161 -6.32 11.95 -5.26
CA LEU A 161 -5.49 11.27 -6.25
C LEU A 161 -4.74 10.09 -5.65
N SER A 162 -4.26 10.20 -4.40
CA SER A 162 -3.62 9.10 -3.67
C SER A 162 -4.56 7.92 -3.43
N ALA A 163 -5.88 8.17 -3.38
CA ALA A 163 -6.89 7.11 -3.20
C ALA A 163 -6.93 6.14 -4.38
N VAL A 164 -6.73 6.67 -5.60
CA VAL A 164 -6.74 5.88 -6.85
C VAL A 164 -5.33 5.43 -7.18
N VAL A 165 -4.37 6.36 -7.17
CA VAL A 165 -2.98 6.13 -7.55
C VAL A 165 -2.06 6.79 -6.53
N GLY A 166 -1.70 6.06 -5.48
CA GLY A 166 -0.85 6.52 -4.37
C GLY A 166 0.40 7.31 -4.81
N PRO A 167 1.25 6.77 -5.71
CA PRO A 167 2.46 7.46 -6.15
C PRO A 167 2.20 8.79 -6.87
N LEU A 168 1.17 8.86 -7.71
CA LEU A 168 0.81 10.10 -8.42
C LEU A 168 0.25 11.14 -7.45
N GLY A 169 -0.50 10.71 -6.43
CA GLY A 169 -0.98 11.58 -5.37
C GLY A 169 0.16 12.24 -4.59
N LEU A 170 1.19 11.47 -4.23
CA LEU A 170 2.40 12.01 -3.59
C LEU A 170 3.17 12.96 -4.51
N LEU A 171 3.35 12.61 -5.78
CA LEU A 171 3.98 13.50 -6.75
C LEU A 171 3.22 14.82 -6.87
N CYS A 172 1.90 14.76 -6.97
CA CYS A 172 1.04 15.94 -7.04
C CYS A 172 1.17 16.84 -5.80
N HIS A 173 1.30 16.24 -4.61
CA HIS A 173 1.55 16.97 -3.36
C HIS A 173 2.90 17.71 -3.40
N GLN A 174 3.96 17.03 -3.85
CA GLN A 174 5.29 17.64 -3.97
C GLN A 174 5.32 18.76 -5.00
N LEU A 175 4.64 18.58 -6.14
CA LEU A 175 4.48 19.63 -7.15
C LEU A 175 3.76 20.85 -6.57
N THR A 176 2.69 20.63 -5.80
CA THR A 176 1.94 21.71 -5.13
C THR A 176 2.84 22.47 -4.16
N LYS A 177 3.62 21.77 -3.33
CA LYS A 177 4.59 22.43 -2.43
C LYS A 177 5.63 23.24 -3.19
N GLY A 178 6.13 22.68 -4.29
CA GLY A 178 7.09 23.34 -5.17
C GLY A 178 6.54 24.63 -5.76
N THR A 179 5.31 24.59 -6.29
CA THR A 179 4.67 25.78 -6.89
C THR A 179 4.43 26.88 -5.86
N TYR A 180 3.91 26.56 -4.67
CA TYR A 180 3.73 27.56 -3.61
C TYR A 180 5.06 28.15 -3.14
N SER A 181 6.11 27.34 -3.02
CA SER A 181 7.44 27.83 -2.59
C SER A 181 8.07 28.73 -3.65
N LEU A 182 7.95 28.36 -4.93
CA LEU A 182 8.43 29.16 -6.06
C LEU A 182 7.67 30.49 -6.16
N LEU A 183 6.34 30.46 -6.10
CA LEU A 183 5.54 31.68 -6.18
C LEU A 183 5.82 32.62 -5.01
N ALA A 184 6.03 32.09 -3.80
CA ALA A 184 6.44 32.90 -2.65
C ALA A 184 7.81 33.55 -2.86
N ALA A 185 8.77 32.82 -3.43
CA ALA A 185 10.10 33.35 -3.76
C ALA A 185 10.04 34.44 -4.85
N LEU A 186 9.18 34.27 -5.86
CA LEU A 186 9.02 35.24 -6.96
C LEU A 186 8.25 36.49 -6.55
N THR A 187 7.24 36.37 -5.68
CA THR A 187 6.36 37.48 -5.30
C THR A 187 6.76 38.17 -4.00
N GLY A 188 7.67 37.58 -3.22
CA GLY A 188 8.05 38.04 -1.89
C GLY A 188 6.92 37.96 -0.85
N LYS A 189 5.79 37.33 -1.19
CA LYS A 189 4.61 37.19 -0.31
C LYS A 189 4.35 35.72 -0.02
N ASP A 190 4.04 35.40 1.24
CA ASP A 190 3.54 34.05 1.57
C ASP A 190 2.11 33.89 1.04
N LEU A 191 1.97 33.11 -0.03
CA LEU A 191 0.68 32.81 -0.68
C LEU A 191 -0.01 31.59 -0.05
N ARG A 192 0.61 30.96 0.95
CA ARG A 192 0.01 29.82 1.66
C ARG A 192 -1.18 30.31 2.50
N PRO A 193 -2.23 29.50 2.66
CA PRO A 193 -3.33 29.81 3.55
C PRO A 193 -2.84 30.26 4.94
N ALA A 194 -3.42 31.36 5.44
CA ALA A 194 -3.09 31.91 6.74
C ALA A 194 -3.57 30.98 7.86
N ALA A 195 -2.71 30.69 8.84
CA ALA A 195 -3.09 29.93 10.03
C ALA A 195 -4.17 30.71 10.80
N ARG A 196 -5.33 30.08 11.05
CA ARG A 196 -6.43 30.73 11.74
C ARG A 196 -6.28 30.54 13.24
N PRO A 197 -6.08 31.60 14.05
CA PRO A 197 -6.07 31.47 15.49
C PRO A 197 -7.48 31.09 15.95
N VAL A 198 -7.60 30.06 16.79
CA VAL A 198 -8.87 29.72 17.45
C VAL A 198 -8.73 30.12 18.91
N ALA A 199 -9.50 31.13 19.31
CA ALA A 199 -9.53 31.62 20.67
C ALA A 199 -10.09 30.53 21.60
N GLU A 200 -9.31 30.15 22.61
CA GLU A 200 -9.74 29.23 23.65
C GLU A 200 -10.82 29.90 24.50
N LYS A 201 -11.96 29.23 24.70
CA LYS A 201 -13.08 29.72 25.52
C LYS A 201 -12.81 29.64 27.03
N SER A 202 -11.67 29.05 27.41
CA SER A 202 -11.14 28.95 28.78
C SER A 202 -9.90 29.83 28.83
N GLY A 203 -9.95 30.92 29.61
CA GLY A 203 -8.90 31.92 29.62
C GLY A 203 -7.51 31.33 29.86
N SER A 204 -6.58 31.73 28.98
CA SER A 204 -5.12 31.50 29.02
C SER A 204 -4.58 30.33 28.19
N GLY A 205 -4.77 30.43 26.87
CA GLY A 205 -4.01 29.68 25.87
C GLY A 205 -4.36 30.08 24.44
N THR A 206 -3.36 30.40 23.61
CA THR A 206 -3.55 30.56 22.17
C THR A 206 -3.19 29.24 21.50
N ILE A 207 -4.21 28.44 21.15
CA ILE A 207 -4.01 27.22 20.36
C ILE A 207 -4.07 27.60 18.88
N THR A 208 -2.93 27.53 18.21
CA THR A 208 -2.85 27.71 16.75
C THR A 208 -3.46 26.49 16.08
N ILE A 209 -4.70 26.60 15.60
CA ILE A 209 -5.36 25.57 14.81
C ILE A 209 -4.99 25.78 13.34
N MET A 210 -4.45 24.74 12.71
CA MET A 210 -4.01 24.84 11.31
C MET A 210 -5.22 24.92 10.36
N PRO A 211 -5.15 25.75 9.32
CA PRO A 211 -6.33 26.28 8.65
C PRO A 211 -6.78 25.36 7.51
N TYR A 212 -7.91 24.68 7.66
CA TYR A 212 -8.70 24.21 6.53
C TYR A 212 -10.19 24.25 6.90
N GLU A 213 -10.94 25.08 6.18
CA GLU A 213 -12.39 24.96 6.00
C GLU A 213 -12.66 24.24 4.68
#